data_AF-A0A151R2F8-F1
#
_entry.id   AF-A0A151R2F8-F1
#
_cell.length_a   1.000
_cell.length_b   1.000
_cell.length_c   1.000
_cell.angle_alpha   90.00
_cell.angle_beta   90.00
_cell.angle_gamma   90.00
#
_symmetry.space_group_name_H-M   'P 1'
#
loop_
_entity.id
_entity.type
_entity.pdbx_description
1 polymer ?
#
loop_
_entity_poly.entity_id
_entity_poly.type
_entity_poly.pdbx_seq_one_letter_code
_entity_poly.pdbx_strand_id
1 'polypeptide(L)'
;METQHQQEVIVGKVCEIYEKISNLGDLNPSNHVNNLFTQLVTICTTPCQLDVTRLSKQVRETIANLIRLCGKAEGLLENHYSTLIGSPKVINHLAKFMAPGAFLVLRSAHGARAFLYPVVDPCSDLKGFEVLSVFHPTDEVINSVIVARKHSVNQGVYTPVLASKCSGVEGFNPFNHGNVIEELTVDEQA
;
A
#
# COMPACT_ATOMS: atom_id res chain seq x y z
N MET A 1 -40.45 9.68 -16.29
CA MET A 1 -40.96 8.95 -15.10
C MET A 1 -39.95 7.90 -14.60
N GLU A 2 -39.26 7.17 -15.49
CA GLU A 2 -38.28 6.13 -15.11
C GLU A 2 -37.11 6.65 -14.25
N THR A 3 -36.55 7.83 -14.56
CA THR A 3 -35.39 8.39 -13.83
C THR A 3 -35.68 8.74 -12.37
N GLN A 4 -36.89 9.22 -12.08
CA GLN A 4 -37.27 9.65 -10.73
C GLN A 4 -37.60 8.45 -9.83
N HIS A 5 -38.27 7.43 -10.39
CA HIS A 5 -38.49 6.17 -9.68
C HIS A 5 -37.16 5.46 -9.36
N GLN A 6 -36.20 5.49 -10.28
CA GLN A 6 -34.87 4.92 -10.06
C GLN A 6 -34.10 5.65 -8.94
N GLN A 7 -34.20 6.97 -8.85
CA GLN A 7 -33.62 7.76 -7.76
C GLN A 7 -34.21 7.39 -6.40
N GLU A 8 -35.54 7.29 -6.30
CA GLU A 8 -36.24 6.90 -5.08
C GLU A 8 -35.83 5.50 -4.62
N VAL A 9 -35.68 4.55 -5.55
CA VAL A 9 -35.21 3.19 -5.26
C VAL A 9 -33.77 3.20 -4.72
N ILE A 10 -32.87 4.01 -5.30
CA ILE A 10 -31.48 4.13 -4.81
C ILE A 10 -31.45 4.70 -3.40
N VAL A 11 -32.17 5.81 -3.16
CA VAL A 11 -32.24 6.45 -1.85
C VAL A 11 -32.80 5.49 -0.80
N GLY A 12 -33.87 4.76 -1.12
CA GLY A 12 -34.44 3.74 -0.22
C GLY A 12 -33.43 2.66 0.16
N LYS A 13 -32.68 2.14 -0.82
CA LYS A 13 -31.63 1.14 -0.57
C LYS A 13 -30.48 1.68 0.26
N VAL A 14 -30.05 2.93 0.03
CA VAL A 14 -29.00 3.57 0.84
C VAL A 14 -29.46 3.74 2.29
N CYS A 15 -30.70 4.18 2.51
CA CYS A 15 -31.28 4.27 3.85
C CYS A 15 -31.35 2.90 4.54
N GLU A 16 -31.75 1.84 3.82
CA GLU A 16 -31.79 0.49 4.36
C GLU A 16 -30.40 -0.02 4.78
N ILE A 17 -29.38 0.23 3.94
CA ILE A 17 -27.99 -0.11 4.26
C ILE A 17 -27.48 0.70 5.45
N TYR A 18 -27.81 2.00 5.52
CA TYR A 18 -27.47 2.83 6.66
C TYR A 18 -28.04 2.25 7.96
N GLU A 19 -29.33 1.88 8.00
CA GLU A 19 -29.94 1.28 9.18
C GLU A 19 -29.27 -0.04 9.57
N LYS A 20 -28.87 -0.86 8.58
CA LYS A 20 -28.12 -2.09 8.88
C LYS A 20 -26.77 -1.79 9.50
N ILE A 21 -26.02 -0.83 8.94
CA ILE A 21 -24.68 -0.46 9.43
C ILE A 21 -24.74 0.25 10.79
N SER A 22 -25.71 1.15 10.99
CA SER A 22 -25.85 1.94 12.23
C SER A 22 -26.17 1.07 13.44
N ASN A 23 -26.86 -0.07 13.22
CA ASN A 23 -27.20 -1.04 14.25
C ASN A 23 -26.09 -2.07 14.51
N LEU A 24 -24.96 -2.01 13.80
CA LEU A 24 -23.80 -2.86 14.10
C LEU A 24 -23.09 -2.37 15.36
N GLY A 25 -22.81 -3.29 16.29
CA GLY A 25 -21.98 -3.00 17.46
C GLY A 25 -20.49 -2.81 17.13
N ASP A 26 -20.03 -3.35 16.00
CA ASP A 26 -18.64 -3.28 15.53
C ASP A 26 -18.57 -3.11 14.01
N LEU A 27 -17.60 -2.30 13.57
CA LEU A 27 -17.31 -2.03 12.15
C LEU A 27 -15.93 -2.56 11.73
N ASN A 28 -15.26 -3.37 12.57
CA ASN A 28 -14.03 -4.02 12.16
C ASN A 28 -14.25 -4.90 10.91
N PRO A 29 -13.23 -5.06 10.04
CA PRO A 29 -13.34 -5.90 8.86
C PRO A 29 -13.80 -7.32 9.19
N SER A 30 -14.90 -7.73 8.57
CA SER A 30 -15.48 -9.07 8.68
C SER A 30 -16.30 -9.35 7.44
N ASN A 31 -16.60 -10.62 7.14
CA ASN A 31 -17.41 -10.96 5.97
C ASN A 31 -18.75 -10.21 5.96
N HIS A 32 -19.39 -10.07 7.11
CA HIS A 32 -20.68 -9.37 7.22
C HIS A 32 -20.55 -7.86 6.95
N VAL A 33 -19.60 -7.20 7.63
CA VAL A 33 -19.33 -5.76 7.47
C VAL A 33 -18.91 -5.45 6.02
N ASN A 34 -17.98 -6.24 5.47
CA ASN A 34 -17.48 -6.07 4.11
C ASN A 34 -18.59 -6.23 3.06
N ASN A 35 -19.52 -7.17 3.27
CA ASN A 35 -20.66 -7.36 2.36
C ASN A 35 -21.63 -6.15 2.38
N LEU A 36 -21.87 -5.54 3.54
CA LEU A 36 -22.72 -4.35 3.64
C LEU A 36 -22.09 -3.13 2.94
N PHE A 37 -20.79 -2.90 3.17
CA PHE A 37 -20.07 -1.83 2.46
C PHE A 37 -19.93 -2.10 0.97
N THR A 38 -19.77 -3.36 0.53
CA THR A 38 -19.77 -3.74 -0.89
C THR A 38 -21.12 -3.43 -1.55
N GLN A 39 -22.23 -3.75 -0.87
CA GLN A 39 -23.57 -3.38 -1.35
C GLN A 39 -23.74 -1.87 -1.43
N LEU A 40 -23.29 -1.13 -0.42
CA LEU A 40 -23.32 0.33 -0.43
C LEU A 40 -22.59 0.91 -1.65
N VAL A 41 -21.35 0.46 -1.88
CA VAL A 41 -20.55 0.90 -3.02
C VAL A 41 -21.23 0.53 -4.35
N THR A 42 -21.78 -0.67 -4.45
CA THR A 42 -22.50 -1.12 -5.66
C THR A 42 -23.71 -0.23 -5.95
N ILE A 43 -24.48 0.12 -4.92
CA ILE A 43 -25.62 1.04 -5.05
C ILE A 43 -25.16 2.43 -5.49
N CYS A 44 -24.14 2.99 -4.84
CA CYS A 44 -23.64 4.33 -5.12
C CYS A 44 -22.89 4.47 -6.46
N THR A 45 -22.37 3.37 -7.00
CA THR A 45 -21.68 3.35 -8.31
C THR A 45 -22.62 2.98 -9.46
N THR A 46 -23.89 2.65 -9.18
CA THR A 46 -24.89 2.39 -10.21
C THR A 46 -25.15 3.66 -11.01
N PRO A 47 -25.05 3.64 -12.36
CA PRO A 47 -25.28 4.82 -13.19
C PRO A 47 -26.67 5.41 -12.98
N CYS A 48 -26.74 6.61 -12.41
CA CYS A 48 -27.96 7.37 -12.22
C CYS A 48 -27.61 8.86 -12.05
N GLN A 49 -28.44 9.75 -12.57
CA GLN A 49 -28.30 11.19 -12.29
C GLN A 49 -29.06 11.55 -11.01
N LEU A 50 -28.51 11.19 -9.85
CA LEU A 50 -29.10 11.55 -8.56
C LEU A 50 -28.67 12.97 -8.16
N ASP A 51 -29.64 13.87 -7.96
CA ASP A 51 -29.38 15.19 -7.39
C ASP A 51 -29.59 15.17 -5.87
N VAL A 52 -28.47 15.10 -5.14
CA VAL A 52 -28.45 15.03 -3.67
C VAL A 52 -29.02 16.31 -3.02
N THR A 53 -28.97 17.45 -3.71
CA THR A 53 -29.43 18.74 -3.17
C THR A 53 -30.95 18.78 -2.98
N ARG A 54 -31.68 18.03 -3.79
CA ARG A 54 -33.15 17.95 -3.80
C ARG A 54 -33.72 16.91 -2.85
N LEU A 55 -32.87 16.16 -2.14
CA LEU A 55 -33.28 15.18 -1.15
C LEU A 55 -33.91 15.83 0.08
N SER A 56 -34.78 15.08 0.77
CA SER A 56 -35.40 15.55 2.01
C SER A 56 -34.35 15.77 3.10
N LYS A 57 -34.68 16.64 4.07
CA LYS A 57 -33.78 16.94 5.20
C LYS A 57 -33.35 15.67 5.94
N GLN A 58 -34.32 14.77 6.20
CA GLN A 58 -34.07 13.49 6.86
C GLN A 58 -33.07 12.63 6.09
N VAL A 59 -33.23 12.50 4.76
CA VAL A 59 -32.31 11.72 3.93
C VAL A 59 -30.91 12.34 3.92
N ARG A 60 -30.79 13.67 3.89
CA ARG A 60 -29.49 14.34 3.98
C ARG A 60 -28.80 14.12 5.33
N GLU A 61 -29.55 14.09 6.43
CA GLU A 61 -29.03 13.75 7.75
C GLU A 61 -28.56 12.27 7.81
N THR A 62 -29.32 11.35 7.23
CA THR A 62 -28.92 9.94 7.05
C THR A 62 -27.61 9.83 6.27
N ILE A 63 -27.47 10.54 5.15
CA ILE A 63 -26.25 10.54 4.34
C ILE A 63 -25.06 11.08 5.14
N ALA A 64 -25.23 12.17 5.88
CA ALA A 64 -24.16 12.73 6.71
C ALA A 64 -23.70 11.74 7.78
N ASN A 65 -24.63 11.04 8.44
CA ASN A 65 -24.30 9.99 9.41
C ASN A 65 -23.61 8.79 8.76
N LEU A 66 -24.06 8.39 7.56
CA LEU A 66 -23.45 7.31 6.79
C LEU A 66 -22.01 7.64 6.39
N ILE A 67 -21.72 8.88 5.96
CA ILE A 67 -20.35 9.34 5.67
C ILE A 67 -19.45 9.20 6.90
N ARG A 68 -19.94 9.59 8.09
CA ARG A 68 -19.19 9.44 9.34
C ARG A 68 -18.92 7.96 9.68
N LEU A 69 -19.89 7.08 9.45
CA LEU A 69 -19.70 5.63 9.65
C LEU A 69 -18.69 5.05 8.65
N CYS A 70 -18.73 5.49 7.39
CA CYS A 70 -17.75 5.10 6.37
C CYS A 70 -16.34 5.50 6.78
N GLY A 71 -16.13 6.75 7.23
CA GLY A 71 -14.81 7.20 7.70
C GLY A 71 -14.29 6.41 8.91
N LYS A 72 -15.17 6.04 9.85
CA LYS A 72 -14.80 5.15 10.97
C LYS A 72 -14.40 3.76 10.47
N ALA A 73 -15.18 3.17 9.57
CA ALA A 73 -14.91 1.84 9.01
C ALA A 73 -13.62 1.84 8.19
N GLU A 74 -13.35 2.89 7.41
CA GLU A 74 -12.12 3.08 6.67
C GLU A 74 -10.90 3.09 7.61
N GLY A 75 -10.93 3.88 8.70
CA GLY A 75 -9.84 3.88 9.68
C GLY A 75 -9.62 2.52 10.37
N LEU A 76 -10.69 1.77 10.66
CA LEU A 76 -10.57 0.40 11.18
C LEU A 76 -9.99 -0.57 10.16
N LEU A 77 -10.38 -0.42 8.89
CA LEU A 77 -9.87 -1.22 7.79
C LEU A 77 -8.38 -0.96 7.56
N GLU A 78 -7.96 0.30 7.54
CA GLU A 78 -6.55 0.69 7.48
C GLU A 78 -5.76 0.12 8.65
N ASN A 79 -6.27 0.21 9.88
CA ASN A 79 -5.59 -0.33 11.06
C ASN A 79 -5.48 -1.87 11.04
N HIS A 80 -6.54 -2.56 10.62
CA HIS A 80 -6.55 -4.01 10.49
C HIS A 80 -5.51 -4.47 9.46
N TYR A 81 -5.51 -3.85 8.28
CA TYR A 81 -4.61 -4.24 7.21
C TYR A 81 -3.20 -3.68 7.37
N SER A 82 -2.98 -2.57 8.08
CA SER A 82 -1.62 -2.12 8.43
C SER A 82 -0.89 -3.18 9.25
N THR A 83 -1.60 -3.80 10.20
CA THR A 83 -1.09 -4.92 11.01
C THR A 83 -0.84 -6.17 10.16
N LEU A 84 -1.71 -6.45 9.18
CA LEU A 84 -1.55 -7.61 8.30
C LEU A 84 -0.42 -7.43 7.28
N ILE A 85 -0.34 -6.27 6.63
CA ILE A 85 0.66 -5.94 5.59
C ILE A 85 2.05 -5.80 6.20
N GLY A 86 2.15 -5.26 7.42
CA GLY A 86 3.39 -5.30 8.20
C GLY A 86 3.74 -6.68 8.76
N SER A 87 2.88 -7.69 8.60
CA SER A 87 3.15 -9.03 9.14
C SER A 87 3.94 -9.90 8.17
N PRO A 88 4.81 -10.79 8.68
CA PRO A 88 5.50 -11.80 7.87
C PRO A 88 4.55 -12.72 7.09
N LYS A 89 3.25 -12.76 7.42
CA LYS A 89 2.25 -13.60 6.73
C LYS A 89 2.07 -13.19 5.27
N VAL A 90 2.06 -11.88 4.97
CA VAL A 90 1.89 -11.40 3.59
C VAL A 90 3.12 -11.74 2.75
N ILE A 91 4.31 -11.53 3.30
CA ILE A 91 5.56 -11.88 2.63
C ILE A 91 5.63 -13.40 2.37
N ASN A 92 5.27 -14.23 3.35
CA ASN A 92 5.18 -15.68 3.18
C ASN A 92 4.16 -16.10 2.12
N HIS A 93 3.01 -15.43 2.05
CA HIS A 93 2.01 -15.67 1.02
C HIS A 93 2.57 -15.31 -0.37
N LEU A 94 3.20 -14.14 -0.50
CA LEU A 94 3.87 -13.73 -1.74
C LEU A 94 4.96 -14.72 -2.15
N ALA A 95 5.79 -15.20 -1.20
CA ALA A 95 6.79 -16.23 -1.46
C ALA A 95 6.16 -17.52 -2.01
N LYS A 96 4.94 -17.86 -1.61
CA LYS A 96 4.26 -19.07 -2.06
C LYS A 96 3.63 -18.94 -3.45
N PHE A 97 3.10 -17.76 -3.79
CA PHE A 97 2.22 -17.60 -4.94
C PHE A 97 2.76 -16.70 -6.06
N MET A 98 3.82 -15.93 -5.83
CA MET A 98 4.48 -15.17 -6.90
C MET A 98 5.16 -16.10 -7.91
N ALA A 99 5.16 -15.69 -9.18
CA ALA A 99 5.87 -16.41 -10.23
C ALA A 99 7.38 -16.48 -9.92
N PRO A 100 8.05 -17.61 -10.22
CA PRO A 100 9.51 -17.73 -10.06
C PRO A 100 10.25 -16.63 -10.85
N GLY A 101 11.27 -16.02 -10.25
CA GLY A 101 12.03 -14.93 -10.86
C GLY A 101 11.36 -13.56 -10.83
N ALA A 102 10.10 -13.44 -10.36
CA ALA A 102 9.42 -12.16 -10.23
C ALA A 102 10.13 -11.23 -9.22
N PHE A 103 10.11 -9.93 -9.50
CA PHE A 103 10.64 -8.90 -8.60
C PHE A 103 9.59 -8.50 -7.56
N LEU A 104 10.06 -8.34 -6.33
CA LEU A 104 9.31 -7.82 -5.20
C LEU A 104 10.02 -6.54 -4.71
N VAL A 105 9.29 -5.42 -4.70
CA VAL A 105 9.75 -4.16 -4.11
C VAL A 105 8.97 -3.92 -2.83
N LEU A 106 9.67 -3.80 -1.71
CA LEU A 106 9.08 -3.55 -0.40
C LEU A 106 9.49 -2.18 0.10
N ARG A 107 8.53 -1.47 0.68
CA ARG A 107 8.81 -0.32 1.54
C ARG A 107 9.02 -0.81 2.95
N SER A 108 10.03 -0.30 3.62
CA SER A 108 10.39 -0.62 5.00
C SER A 108 10.87 0.63 5.74
N ALA A 109 11.52 0.48 6.89
CA ALA A 109 12.17 1.53 7.63
C ALA A 109 13.45 1.02 8.31
N HIS A 110 14.31 1.95 8.70
CA HIS A 110 15.56 1.66 9.40
C HIS A 110 15.88 2.74 10.43
N GLY A 111 16.49 2.36 11.55
CA GLY A 111 16.82 3.27 12.65
C GLY A 111 15.58 3.94 13.25
N ALA A 112 15.69 5.23 13.61
CA ALA A 112 14.58 5.98 14.22
C ALA A 112 13.34 6.10 13.31
N ARG A 113 13.48 5.96 11.99
CA ARG A 113 12.34 5.97 11.05
C ARG A 113 11.39 4.79 11.29
N ALA A 114 11.82 3.74 12.00
CA ALA A 114 10.99 2.61 12.42
C ALA A 114 9.82 3.02 13.34
N PHE A 115 9.86 4.19 13.98
CA PHE A 115 8.71 4.73 14.72
C PHE A 115 7.55 5.14 13.81
N LEU A 116 7.82 5.39 12.53
CA LEU A 116 6.86 5.94 11.56
C LEU A 116 6.39 4.91 10.53
N TYR A 117 7.13 3.82 10.33
CA TYR A 117 6.82 2.84 9.29
C TYR A 117 7.34 1.44 9.63
N PRO A 118 6.63 0.36 9.25
CA PRO A 118 7.03 -1.01 9.56
C PRO A 118 8.44 -1.37 9.06
N VAL A 119 9.17 -2.10 9.90
CA VAL A 119 10.49 -2.66 9.59
C VAL A 119 10.31 -4.07 9.02
N VAL A 120 11.08 -4.38 7.97
CA VAL A 120 11.18 -5.69 7.35
C VAL A 120 12.65 -6.08 7.46
N ASP A 121 12.93 -7.19 8.13
CA ASP A 121 14.29 -7.71 8.24
C ASP A 121 14.58 -8.66 7.06
N PRO A 122 15.54 -8.30 6.18
CA PRO A 122 15.90 -9.12 5.02
C PRO A 122 16.28 -10.56 5.39
N CYS A 123 16.88 -10.79 6.57
CA CYS A 123 17.36 -12.10 6.99
C CYS A 123 16.23 -13.01 7.48
N SER A 124 15.26 -12.47 8.22
CA SER A 124 14.22 -13.26 8.87
C SER A 124 12.89 -13.29 8.11
N ASP A 125 12.51 -12.19 7.46
CA ASP A 125 11.19 -12.02 6.83
C ASP A 125 11.15 -12.45 5.36
N LEU A 126 12.25 -12.30 4.60
CA LEU A 126 12.28 -12.50 3.15
C LEU A 126 12.62 -13.92 2.71
N LYS A 127 12.25 -14.93 3.51
CA LYS A 127 12.44 -16.34 3.16
C LYS A 127 11.71 -16.67 1.86
N GLY A 128 12.42 -17.24 0.89
CA GLY A 128 11.88 -17.55 -0.44
C GLY A 128 12.21 -16.50 -1.51
N PHE A 129 12.86 -15.40 -1.11
CA PHE A 129 13.38 -14.37 -1.99
C PHE A 129 14.89 -14.21 -1.85
N GLU A 130 15.52 -13.85 -2.95
CA GLU A 130 16.90 -13.37 -3.03
C GLU A 130 16.87 -11.84 -2.92
N VAL A 131 17.49 -11.30 -1.88
CA VAL A 131 17.57 -9.84 -1.69
C VAL A 131 18.65 -9.29 -2.62
N LEU A 132 18.26 -8.40 -3.53
CA LEU A 132 19.15 -7.82 -4.53
C LEU A 132 19.77 -6.51 -4.06
N SER A 133 18.97 -5.65 -3.41
CA SER A 133 19.45 -4.37 -2.89
C SER A 133 18.56 -3.88 -1.75
N VAL A 134 19.17 -3.15 -0.82
CA VAL A 134 18.50 -2.45 0.27
C VAL A 134 19.00 -1.02 0.29
N PHE A 135 18.08 -0.06 0.27
CA PHE A 135 18.37 1.35 0.34
C PHE A 135 17.71 1.98 1.56
N HIS A 136 18.52 2.65 2.38
CA HIS A 136 18.07 3.41 3.53
C HIS A 136 18.30 4.90 3.26
N PRO A 137 17.25 5.73 3.13
CA PRO A 137 17.42 7.15 2.87
C PRO A 137 18.08 7.88 4.05
N THR A 138 18.85 8.92 3.72
CA THR A 138 19.52 9.80 4.70
C THR A 138 18.89 11.19 4.79
N ASP A 139 17.93 11.49 3.93
CA ASP A 139 17.25 12.78 3.80
C ASP A 139 15.84 12.74 4.43
N GLU A 140 14.95 13.62 3.97
CA GLU A 140 13.55 13.71 4.40
C GLU A 140 12.68 12.51 4.02
N VAL A 141 13.18 11.58 3.20
CA VAL A 141 12.47 10.35 2.87
C VAL A 141 12.43 9.41 4.08
N ILE A 142 11.24 8.92 4.41
CA ILE A 142 10.99 8.04 5.56
C ILE A 142 11.27 6.57 5.23
N ASN A 143 10.81 6.11 4.06
CA ASN A 143 10.77 4.69 3.75
C ASN A 143 12.10 4.20 3.19
N SER A 144 12.61 3.12 3.77
CA SER A 144 13.62 2.28 3.11
C SER A 144 12.99 1.50 1.97
N VAL A 145 13.79 1.16 0.96
CA VAL A 145 13.37 0.34 -0.17
C VAL A 145 14.19 -0.94 -0.18
N ILE A 146 13.52 -2.09 -0.26
CA ILE A 146 14.15 -3.39 -0.45
C ILE A 146 13.69 -3.93 -1.81
N VAL A 147 14.65 -4.31 -2.65
CA VAL A 147 14.39 -5.00 -3.92
C VAL A 147 14.82 -6.45 -3.76
N ALA A 148 13.90 -7.37 -3.97
CA ALA A 148 14.13 -8.79 -3.88
C ALA A 148 13.56 -9.53 -5.10
N ARG A 149 14.07 -10.73 -5.37
CA ARG A 149 13.63 -11.59 -6.48
C ARG A 149 13.14 -12.91 -5.93
N LYS A 150 11.97 -13.38 -6.38
CA LYS A 150 11.47 -14.70 -6.01
C LYS A 150 12.45 -15.77 -6.51
N HIS A 151 12.91 -16.66 -5.62
CA HIS A 151 13.78 -17.76 -6.04
C HIS A 151 13.13 -18.56 -7.17
N SER A 152 13.86 -18.74 -8.27
CA SER A 152 13.54 -19.73 -9.28
C SER A 152 13.55 -21.11 -8.64
N VAL A 153 12.56 -21.95 -8.93
CA VAL A 153 12.58 -23.34 -8.46
C VAL A 153 13.71 -24.05 -9.21
N ASN A 154 14.87 -24.15 -8.59
CA ASN A 154 15.85 -25.20 -8.88
C ASN A 154 16.25 -25.79 -7.53
N GLN A 155 15.89 -27.07 -7.33
CA GLN A 155 16.37 -27.86 -6.20
C GLN A 155 17.91 -27.89 -6.23
N GLY A 156 18.52 -27.57 -5.09
CA GLY A 156 19.91 -27.87 -4.80
C GLY A 156 20.93 -26.87 -5.36
N VAL A 157 21.30 -25.87 -4.56
CA VAL A 157 22.67 -25.58 -4.08
C VAL A 157 22.56 -24.28 -3.28
N TYR A 158 22.76 -24.36 -1.96
CA TYR A 158 22.94 -23.17 -1.14
C TYR A 158 24.34 -22.60 -1.43
N THR A 159 24.41 -21.44 -2.07
CA THR A 159 25.58 -20.57 -2.00
C THR A 159 25.26 -19.40 -1.08
N PRO A 160 25.97 -19.22 0.05
CA PRO A 160 25.81 -18.02 0.85
C PRO A 160 26.50 -16.89 0.08
N VAL A 161 25.71 -15.96 -0.48
CA VAL A 161 26.30 -14.74 -1.05
C VAL A 161 26.47 -13.72 0.08
N LEU A 162 27.75 -13.47 0.34
CA LEU A 162 28.32 -12.50 1.26
C LEU A 162 27.80 -11.09 0.94
N ALA A 163 27.28 -10.39 1.94
CA ALA A 163 26.98 -8.96 1.85
C ALA A 163 28.28 -8.20 1.57
N SER A 164 28.50 -7.82 0.31
CA SER A 164 29.64 -7.01 -0.11
C SER A 164 29.19 -5.56 -0.20
N LYS A 165 29.83 -4.73 0.64
CA LYS A 165 29.77 -3.28 0.56
C LYS A 165 30.17 -2.85 -0.86
N CYS A 166 29.28 -2.15 -1.57
CA CYS A 166 29.62 -1.49 -2.82
C CYS A 166 30.21 -0.11 -2.50
N SER A 167 31.52 -0.05 -2.36
CA SER A 167 32.31 1.15 -2.63
C SER A 167 33.10 0.89 -3.90
N GLY A 168 32.72 1.53 -5.01
CA GLY A 168 33.39 1.44 -6.30
C GLY A 168 32.40 1.20 -7.45
N VAL A 169 31.83 2.27 -7.99
CA VAL A 169 31.12 2.24 -9.27
C VAL A 169 32.02 2.89 -10.31
N GLU A 170 32.59 2.08 -11.20
CA GLU A 170 33.01 2.54 -12.52
C GLU A 170 32.12 1.83 -13.55
N GLY A 171 31.49 2.62 -14.43
CA GLY A 171 30.97 2.10 -15.70
C GLY A 171 29.48 2.33 -15.99
N PHE A 172 29.04 3.58 -16.09
CA PHE A 172 27.97 3.97 -17.03
C PHE A 172 28.36 5.29 -17.67
N ASN A 173 29.00 5.24 -18.84
CA ASN A 173 29.29 6.40 -19.68
C ASN A 173 28.32 6.42 -20.88
N PRO A 174 27.42 7.40 -20.97
CA PRO A 174 26.96 7.92 -22.24
C PRO A 174 27.35 9.41 -22.36
N PHE A 175 27.96 9.75 -23.50
CA PHE A 175 28.31 11.09 -24.03
C PHE A 175 29.83 11.35 -24.17
N ASN A 176 30.34 11.00 -25.34
CA ASN A 176 31.51 11.61 -25.96
C ASN A 176 31.10 12.96 -26.59
N HIS A 177 31.73 14.07 -26.20
CA HIS A 177 32.48 14.96 -27.10
C HIS A 177 33.02 16.22 -26.40
N GLY A 178 34.31 16.51 -26.60
CA GLY A 178 34.83 17.88 -26.64
C GLY A 178 35.93 18.22 -25.62
N ASN A 179 37.19 18.24 -26.10
CA ASN A 179 38.42 18.59 -25.38
C ASN A 179 38.41 19.97 -24.67
N VAL A 180 39.21 20.08 -23.59
CA VAL A 180 40.44 20.93 -23.42
C VAL A 180 40.57 21.40 -21.94
N ILE A 181 41.60 20.88 -21.23
CA ILE A 181 42.64 21.51 -20.34
C ILE A 181 42.17 22.64 -19.37
N GLU A 182 42.40 22.67 -18.05
CA GLU A 182 43.67 22.79 -17.28
C GLU A 182 43.33 22.71 -15.76
N GLU A 183 43.94 21.82 -14.98
CA GLU A 183 44.93 22.09 -13.91
C GLU A 183 44.60 23.20 -12.88
N LEU A 184 44.50 22.85 -11.59
CA LEU A 184 45.26 23.45 -10.47
C LEU A 184 44.82 22.89 -9.11
N THR A 185 45.78 22.22 -8.46
CA THR A 185 45.83 21.82 -7.05
C THR A 185 45.98 23.03 -6.14
N VAL A 186 45.37 23.00 -4.94
CA VAL A 186 45.98 23.58 -3.74
C VAL A 186 45.55 22.80 -2.49
N ASP A 187 46.57 22.33 -1.74
CA ASP A 187 46.51 21.80 -0.38
C ASP A 187 46.21 22.90 0.67
N GLU A 188 45.77 22.47 1.87
CA GLU A 188 46.20 22.89 3.23
C GLU A 188 45.03 22.81 4.22
N GLN A 189 45.03 21.81 5.12
CA GLN A 189 45.63 21.76 6.47
C GLN A 189 44.63 22.10 7.59
N ALA A 190 44.53 21.17 8.55
CA ALA A 190 44.35 21.44 9.97
C ALA A 190 45.04 20.31 10.76
#